data_AF-A0AAF0S741-F1
#
_entry.id   AF-A0AAF0S741-F1
#
_cell.length_a   1.000
_cell.length_b   1.000
_cell.length_c   1.000
_cell.angle_alpha   90.00
_cell.angle_beta   90.00
_cell.angle_gamma   90.00
#
_symmetry.space_group_name_H-M   'P 1'
#
loop_
_entity.id
_entity.type
_entity.pdbx_description
1 polymer ?
#
loop_
_entity_poly.entity_id
_entity_poly.type
_entity_poly.pdbx_seq_one_letter_code
_entity_poly.pdbx_strand_id
1 'polypeptide(L)'
;MIAHNDARPGSLDIVAIDVEASGIVDLRDASALEAVGIDLEDGLAPWQADADARGAPRSWMVRDRLIEVGANGLIDPSRKSPGHWHLVLFRWNMAEAPSVRLLDTPCFGQ
;
A
#
# COMPACT_ATOMS: atom_id res chain seq x y z
N MET A 1 -6.81 0.16 -19.16
CA MET A 1 -6.40 -0.76 -18.07
C MET A 1 -5.59 -1.86 -18.72
N ILE A 2 -4.27 -1.86 -18.55
CA ILE A 2 -3.42 -2.94 -19.09
C ILE A 2 -3.56 -4.09 -18.10
N ALA A 3 -4.33 -5.11 -18.46
CA ALA A 3 -4.30 -6.37 -17.73
C ALA A 3 -2.93 -7.00 -17.97
N HIS A 4 -2.17 -7.26 -16.90
CA HIS A 4 -0.99 -8.12 -16.97
C HIS A 4 -1.46 -9.54 -17.30
N ASN A 5 -1.55 -9.82 -18.60
CA ASN A 5 -1.97 -11.10 -19.14
C ASN A 5 -0.81 -12.10 -18.98
N ASP A 6 -0.96 -13.04 -18.05
CA ASP A 6 -0.36 -14.39 -17.90
C ASP A 6 1.10 -14.68 -18.30
N ALA A 7 1.94 -13.69 -18.60
CA ALA A 7 3.38 -13.86 -18.66
C ALA A 7 3.94 -13.76 -17.24
N ARG A 8 3.78 -14.82 -16.43
CA ARG A 8 4.53 -14.91 -15.18
C ARG A 8 6.02 -14.86 -15.53
N PRO A 9 6.78 -13.87 -15.03
CA PRO A 9 8.21 -13.81 -15.28
C PRO A 9 8.85 -15.12 -14.79
N GLY A 10 9.83 -15.64 -15.54
CA GLY A 10 10.49 -16.92 -15.26
C GLY A 10 11.28 -16.94 -13.94
N SER A 11 11.50 -15.77 -13.34
CA SER A 11 12.13 -15.57 -12.04
C SER A 11 11.42 -14.45 -11.28
N LEU A 12 11.28 -14.64 -9.96
CA LEU A 12 10.86 -13.60 -9.01
C LEU A 12 12.10 -13.16 -8.24
N ASP A 13 12.40 -11.87 -8.26
CA ASP A 13 13.50 -11.29 -7.49
C ASP A 13 12.97 -10.63 -6.22
N ILE A 14 13.66 -10.85 -5.11
CA ILE A 14 13.43 -10.13 -3.85
C ILE A 14 14.46 -9.01 -3.75
N VAL A 15 13.97 -7.78 -3.60
CA VAL A 15 14.82 -6.59 -3.41
C VAL A 15 14.59 -5.99 -2.03
N ALA A 16 15.63 -5.42 -1.45
CA ALA A 16 15.50 -4.60 -0.24
C ALA A 16 15.36 -3.13 -0.63
N ILE A 17 14.49 -2.43 0.09
CA ILE A 17 14.20 -1.02 -0.16
C ILE A 17 14.26 -0.31 1.18
N ASP A 18 15.04 0.77 1.23
CA ASP A 18 15.05 1.71 2.33
C ASP A 18 14.00 2.79 2.07
N VAL A 19 13.15 3.05 3.06
CA VAL A 19 12.03 3.99 2.96
C VAL A 19 12.03 4.92 4.16
N GLU A 20 12.21 6.20 3.90
CA GLU A 20 11.99 7.26 4.89
C GLU A 20 10.64 7.92 4.59
N ALA A 21 9.67 7.72 5.47
CA ALA A 21 8.31 8.20 5.26
C ALA A 21 7.71 8.78 6.54
N SER A 22 7.00 9.90 6.40
CA SER A 22 6.16 10.51 7.42
C SER A 22 4.73 10.67 6.91
N GLY A 23 3.77 10.85 7.82
CA GLY A 23 2.36 10.97 7.44
C GLY A 23 1.78 9.68 6.85
N ILE A 24 2.19 8.53 7.39
CA ILE A 24 1.68 7.20 7.02
C ILE A 24 0.61 6.81 8.03
N VAL A 25 -0.59 6.49 7.56
CA VAL A 25 -1.69 6.03 8.43
C VAL A 25 -1.64 4.52 8.57
N ASP A 26 -1.54 4.03 9.80
CA ASP A 26 -1.55 2.59 10.07
C ASP A 26 -3.00 2.09 10.24
N LEU A 27 -3.50 1.32 9.26
CA LEU A 27 -4.85 0.77 9.32
C LEU A 27 -5.00 -0.33 10.39
N ARG A 28 -3.90 -0.75 11.02
CA ARG A 28 -3.93 -1.69 12.15
C ARG A 28 -4.17 -0.99 13.48
N ASP A 29 -4.00 0.34 13.52
CA ASP A 29 -4.30 1.15 14.70
C ASP A 29 -5.72 1.70 14.63
N ALA A 30 -6.59 1.16 15.47
CA ALA A 30 -7.98 1.59 15.56
C ALA A 30 -8.12 3.08 15.91
N SER A 31 -7.18 3.66 16.67
CA SER A 31 -7.23 5.08 17.04
C SER A 31 -6.92 5.97 15.83
N ALA A 32 -5.99 5.53 14.98
CA ALA A 32 -5.66 6.22 13.74
C ALA A 32 -6.84 6.20 12.76
N LEU A 33 -7.52 5.05 12.65
CA LEU A 33 -8.73 4.88 11.83
C LEU A 33 -9.88 5.80 12.27
N GLU A 34 -10.18 5.82 13.57
CA GLU A 34 -11.21 6.70 14.14
C GLU A 34 -10.90 8.18 13.89
N ALA A 35 -9.64 8.59 14.00
CA ALA A 35 -9.23 9.97 13.78
C ALA A 35 -9.44 10.45 12.33
N VAL A 36 -9.38 9.54 11.36
CA VAL A 36 -9.58 9.86 9.93
C VAL A 36 -10.98 9.48 9.41
N GLY A 37 -11.77 8.77 10.21
CA GLY A 37 -13.14 8.34 9.89
C GLY A 37 -13.18 7.21 8.86
N ILE A 38 -12.27 6.22 8.99
CA ILE A 38 -12.16 5.09 8.05
C ILE A 38 -12.50 3.79 8.77
N ASP A 39 -13.35 2.97 8.14
CA ASP A 39 -13.56 1.59 8.54
C ASP A 39 -12.48 0.67 7.92
N LEU A 40 -11.89 -0.20 8.74
CA LEU A 40 -10.90 -1.18 8.28
C LEU A 40 -11.48 -2.11 7.21
N GLU A 41 -12.77 -2.48 7.29
CA GLU A 41 -13.42 -3.35 6.33
C GLU A 41 -13.43 -2.76 4.92
N ASP A 42 -13.53 -1.42 4.81
CA ASP A 42 -13.45 -0.73 3.52
C ASP A 42 -12.02 -0.76 2.95
N GLY A 43 -10.99 -0.66 3.81
CA GLY A 43 -9.60 -0.80 3.41
C GLY A 43 -9.24 -2.21 2.93
N LEU A 44 -9.87 -3.24 3.51
CA LEU A 44 -9.63 -4.65 3.19
C LEU A 44 -10.55 -5.20 2.09
N ALA A 45 -11.54 -4.42 1.65
CA ALA A 45 -12.53 -4.82 0.67
C ALA A 45 -11.88 -5.34 -0.64
N PRO A 46 -12.41 -6.44 -1.22
CA PRO A 46 -11.85 -7.04 -2.43
C PRO A 46 -12.04 -6.13 -3.65
N TRP A 47 -10.99 -5.39 -4.00
CA TRP A 47 -11.03 -4.41 -5.09
C TRP A 47 -11.18 -5.00 -6.49
N GLN A 48 -10.72 -6.23 -6.71
CA GLN A 48 -10.66 -6.82 -8.04
C GLN A 48 -12.06 -7.00 -8.63
N ALA A 49 -12.99 -7.55 -7.85
CA ALA A 49 -14.37 -7.77 -8.28
C ALA A 49 -15.10 -6.45 -8.57
N ASP A 50 -14.92 -5.44 -7.72
CA ASP A 50 -15.56 -4.13 -7.87
C ASP A 50 -14.99 -3.36 -9.08
N ALA A 51 -13.67 -3.45 -9.31
CA ALA A 51 -13.01 -2.79 -10.45
C ALA A 51 -13.41 -3.43 -11.79
N ASP A 52 -13.53 -4.77 -11.84
CA ASP A 52 -13.96 -5.50 -13.03
C ASP A 52 -15.41 -5.15 -13.41
N ALA A 53 -16.25 -4.87 -12.42
CA ALA A 53 -17.61 -4.36 -12.60
C ALA A 53 -17.68 -2.88 -13.04
N ARG A 54 -16.53 -2.22 -13.29
CA ARG A 54 -16.39 -0.76 -13.51
C ARG A 54 -16.92 0.10 -12.35
N GLY A 55 -16.99 -0.48 -11.15
CA GLY A 55 -17.28 0.26 -9.92
C GLY A 55 -16.04 0.97 -9.39
N ALA A 56 -16.24 1.86 -8.42
CA ALA A 56 -15.17 2.38 -7.58
C ALA A 56 -15.07 1.49 -6.32
N PRO A 57 -14.01 0.68 -6.17
CA PRO A 57 -13.80 -0.11 -4.97
C PRO A 57 -13.80 0.73 -3.70
N ARG A 58 -14.38 0.21 -2.62
CA ARG A 58 -14.39 0.88 -1.31
C ARG A 58 -12.98 1.17 -0.78
N SER A 59 -12.02 0.31 -1.09
CA SER A 59 -10.60 0.53 -0.76
C SER A 59 -9.97 1.72 -1.48
N TRP A 60 -10.55 2.18 -2.61
CA TRP A 60 -10.10 3.42 -3.26
C TRP A 60 -10.65 4.66 -2.56
N MET A 61 -11.84 4.57 -1.96
CA MET A 61 -12.38 5.66 -1.13
C MET A 61 -11.52 5.89 0.12
N VAL A 62 -10.97 4.82 0.71
CA VAL A 62 -9.98 4.90 1.80
C VAL A 62 -8.76 5.69 1.36
N ARG A 63 -8.18 5.38 0.18
CA ARG A 63 -7.06 6.15 -0.38
C ARG A 63 -7.44 7.63 -0.54
N ASP A 64 -8.57 7.91 -1.16
CA ASP A 64 -8.98 9.28 -1.46
C ASP A 64 -9.16 10.09 -0.17
N ARG A 65 -9.80 9.51 0.85
CA ARG A 65 -9.93 10.11 2.18
C ARG A 65 -8.56 10.40 2.82
N LEU A 66 -7.63 9.47 2.71
CA LEU A 66 -6.28 9.64 3.25
C LEU A 66 -5.49 10.75 2.54
N ILE A 67 -5.67 10.90 1.23
CA ILE A 67 -5.09 12.02 0.47
C ILE A 67 -5.69 13.35 0.94
N GLU A 68 -7.01 13.43 1.19
CA GLU A 68 -7.67 14.65 1.66
C GLU A 68 -7.14 15.14 3.02
N VAL A 69 -6.78 14.21 3.92
CA VAL A 69 -6.18 14.55 5.23
C VAL A 69 -4.66 14.78 5.16
N GLY A 70 -4.08 14.76 3.96
CA GLY A 70 -2.67 15.03 3.73
C GLY A 70 -1.73 13.85 4.03
N ALA A 71 -2.25 12.63 4.11
CA ALA A 71 -1.41 11.45 4.29
C ALA A 71 -0.56 11.18 3.05
N ASN A 72 0.67 10.71 3.26
CA ASN A 72 1.57 10.31 2.18
C ASN A 72 1.41 8.83 1.79
N GLY A 73 0.71 8.06 2.61
CA GLY A 73 0.54 6.63 2.41
C GLY A 73 -0.17 5.95 3.57
N LEU A 74 -0.22 4.62 3.52
CA LEU A 74 -0.82 3.78 4.56
C LEU A 74 -0.07 2.48 4.78
N ILE A 75 -0.30 1.86 5.94
CA ILE A 75 0.07 0.47 6.22
C ILE A 75 -1.21 -0.36 6.28
N ASP A 76 -1.32 -1.39 5.43
CA ASP A 76 -2.41 -2.37 5.49
C ASP A 76 -1.91 -3.75 5.97
N PRO A 77 -2.70 -4.48 6.78
CA PRO A 77 -2.38 -5.85 7.12
C PRO A 77 -2.56 -6.77 5.92
N SER A 78 -1.63 -7.70 5.73
CA SER A 78 -1.73 -8.64 4.61
C SER A 78 -2.90 -9.61 4.80
N ARG A 79 -3.84 -9.58 3.85
CA ARG A 79 -5.00 -10.48 3.81
C ARG A 79 -4.62 -11.95 3.54
N LYS A 80 -3.46 -12.18 2.91
CA LYS A 80 -3.01 -13.53 2.49
C LYS A 80 -1.97 -14.13 3.43
N SER A 81 -1.26 -13.31 4.20
CA SER A 81 -0.18 -13.79 5.07
C SER A 81 -0.26 -13.11 6.44
N PRO A 82 -0.82 -13.78 7.46
CA PRO A 82 -0.90 -13.24 8.81
C PRO A 82 0.47 -12.80 9.34
N GLY A 83 0.54 -11.64 9.98
CA GLY A 83 1.79 -11.06 10.51
C GLY A 83 2.60 -10.24 9.50
N HIS A 84 2.31 -10.34 8.20
CA HIS A 84 2.84 -9.43 7.20
C HIS A 84 1.93 -8.22 7.00
N TRP A 85 2.51 -7.16 6.48
CA TRP A 85 1.84 -5.90 6.17
C TRP A 85 2.47 -5.30 4.92
N HIS A 86 1.74 -4.42 4.26
CA HIS A 86 2.23 -3.70 3.10
C HIS A 86 2.33 -2.21 3.43
N LEU A 87 3.35 -1.56 2.86
CA LEU A 87 3.44 -0.11 2.82
C LEU A 87 2.97 0.36 1.45
N VAL A 88 1.99 1.26 1.43
CA VAL A 88 1.51 1.93 0.23
C VAL A 88 1.90 3.39 0.31
N LEU A 89 2.60 3.89 -0.70
CA LEU A 89 2.94 5.30 -0.84
C LEU A 89 2.11 5.89 -1.98
N PHE A 90 1.43 7.01 -1.74
CA PHE A 90 0.65 7.70 -2.78
C PHE A 90 1.54 8.55 -3.69
N ARG A 91 2.68 8.99 -3.13
CA ARG A 91 3.74 9.72 -3.81
C ARG A 91 5.07 9.38 -3.14
N TRP A 92 6.16 9.43 -3.90
CA TRP A 92 7.51 9.24 -3.38
C TRP A 92 8.54 9.89 -4.31
N ASN A 93 9.75 10.14 -3.78
CA ASN A 93 10.89 10.71 -4.52
C ASN A 93 10.58 12.07 -5.19
N MET A 94 9.74 12.87 -4.52
CA MET A 94 9.44 14.25 -4.90
C MET A 94 9.65 15.16 -3.68
N ALA A 95 9.66 16.48 -3.90
CA ALA A 95 9.70 17.43 -2.80
C ALA A 95 8.55 17.17 -1.80
N GLU A 96 8.89 17.17 -0.51
CA GLU A 96 7.95 16.97 0.61
C GLU A 96 7.23 15.61 0.61
N ALA A 97 7.71 14.64 -0.17
CA ALA A 97 7.19 13.27 -0.21
C ALA A 97 8.19 12.29 0.45
N PRO A 98 7.74 11.08 0.84
CA PRO A 98 8.61 10.00 1.26
C PRO A 98 9.76 9.73 0.29
N SER A 99 10.92 9.35 0.83
CA SER A 99 12.06 8.94 0.02
C SER A 99 12.15 7.41 -0.02
N VAL A 100 12.47 6.88 -1.20
CA VAL A 100 12.54 5.45 -1.47
C VAL A 100 13.84 5.18 -2.22
N ARG A 101 14.69 4.34 -1.65
CA ARG A 101 15.96 3.94 -2.23
C ARG A 101 16.03 2.42 -2.33
N LEU A 102 16.38 1.93 -3.52
CA LEU A 102 16.75 0.53 -3.68
C LEU A 102 18.07 0.31 -2.93
N LEU A 103 18.07 -0.64 -1.99
CA LEU A 103 19.32 -1.13 -1.45
C LEU A 103 19.87 -2.13 -2.45
N ASP A 104 21.13 -1.97 -2.83
CA ASP A 104 21.85 -3.03 -3.53
C ASP A 104 21.62 -4.34 -2.79
N THR A 105 21.39 -5.41 -3.55
CA THR A 105 20.94 -6.71 -3.06
C THR A 105 21.56 -6.99 -1.70
N PRO A 106 20.76 -7.13 -0.62
CA PRO A 106 21.34 -7.50 0.65
C PRO A 106 22.10 -8.80 0.38
N CYS A 107 23.40 -8.80 0.69
CA CYS A 107 24.17 -10.03 0.76
C CYS A 107 23.50 -10.89 1.84
N PHE A 108 22.46 -11.64 1.50
CA PHE A 108 21.95 -12.71 2.35
C PHE A 108 23.00 -13.82 2.28
N GLY A 109 23.96 -13.74 3.19
CA GLY A 109 25.03 -14.72 3.32
C GLY A 109 25.87 -14.48 4.56
N GLN A 110 25.63 -15.30 5.59
CA GLN A 110 26.57 -16.38 5.93
C GLN A 110 25.79 -17.59 6.45
#